data_AF-A0AAD8PC30-F1
#
_entry.id   AF-A0AAD8PC30-F1
#
_cell.length_a   1.000
_cell.length_b   1.000
_cell.length_c   1.000
_cell.angle_alpha   90.00
_cell.angle_beta   90.00
_cell.angle_gamma   90.00
#
_symmetry.space_group_name_H-M   'P 1'
#
loop_
_entity.id
_entity.type
_entity.pdbx_description
1 polymer ?
#
loop_
_entity_poly.entity_id
_entity_poly.type
_entity_poly.pdbx_seq_one_letter_code
_entity_poly.pdbx_strand_id
1 'polypeptide(L)'
;MDFKTRRTAFRNLKPTKHSTMSRNVRTTPIGIDLGTTYSCVAAWFDQHDRVEILPNEQGNTITPSCVAFNDTELLVGEAAKNQITRNPYNTVFDAKRVMGRRFSDVTLQKDIESWPFK
;
A
#
# COMPACT_ATOMS: atom_id res chain seq x y z
N MET A 1 -11.69 48.87 -54.15
CA MET A 1 -11.85 47.40 -54.04
C MET A 1 -11.81 47.04 -52.56
N ASP A 2 -12.92 46.50 -52.07
CA ASP A 2 -13.38 46.55 -50.67
C ASP A 2 -12.78 45.44 -49.78
N PHE A 3 -12.63 45.77 -48.50
CA PHE A 3 -11.98 45.07 -47.38
C PHE A 3 -12.75 43.81 -46.90
N LYS A 4 -13.45 43.10 -47.79
CA LYS A 4 -14.42 42.05 -47.42
C LYS A 4 -14.08 40.61 -47.79
N THR A 5 -12.99 40.34 -48.51
CA THR A 5 -12.74 38.97 -49.04
C THR A 5 -11.75 38.12 -48.23
N ARG A 6 -11.25 38.59 -47.08
CA ARG A 6 -10.33 37.81 -46.21
C ARG A 6 -10.87 37.46 -44.81
N ARG A 7 -12.19 37.42 -44.63
CA ARG A 7 -12.82 37.02 -43.34
C ARG A 7 -13.58 35.70 -43.36
N THR A 8 -13.54 34.93 -44.45
CA THR A 8 -14.39 33.73 -44.60
C THR A 8 -13.63 32.40 -44.46
N ALA A 9 -12.37 32.39 -44.02
CA ALA A 9 -11.59 31.15 -43.85
C ALA A 9 -11.27 30.76 -42.39
N PHE A 10 -11.72 31.53 -41.38
CA PHE A 10 -11.41 31.26 -39.96
C PHE A 10 -12.64 30.94 -39.09
N ARG A 11 -13.84 30.82 -39.67
CA ARG A 11 -15.09 30.61 -38.89
C ARG A 11 -15.51 29.14 -38.71
N ASN A 12 -14.81 28.17 -39.31
CA ASN A 12 -15.23 26.76 -39.28
C ASN A 12 -14.25 25.81 -38.58
N LEU A 13 -13.30 26.32 -37.79
CA LEU A 13 -12.61 25.46 -36.84
C LEU A 13 -13.49 25.30 -35.61
N LYS A 14 -14.21 24.16 -35.53
CA LYS A 14 -14.80 23.72 -34.26
C LYS A 14 -13.69 23.73 -33.22
N PRO A 15 -13.90 24.27 -32.02
CA PRO A 15 -12.94 24.05 -30.94
C PRO A 15 -12.85 22.54 -30.78
N THR A 16 -11.69 21.97 -31.05
CA THR A 16 -11.40 20.63 -30.56
C THR A 16 -11.64 20.75 -29.06
N LYS A 17 -12.66 20.03 -28.57
CA LYS A 17 -12.73 19.78 -27.14
C LYS A 17 -11.38 19.15 -26.85
N HIS A 18 -10.48 19.90 -26.23
CA HIS A 18 -9.49 19.31 -25.35
C HIS A 18 -10.35 18.63 -24.30
N SER A 19 -10.77 17.40 -24.59
CA SER A 19 -11.05 16.47 -23.54
C SER A 19 -9.70 16.34 -22.86
N THR A 20 -9.50 17.11 -21.81
CA THR A 20 -8.79 16.60 -20.66
C THR A 20 -9.60 15.38 -20.27
N MET A 21 -9.35 14.26 -20.95
CA MET A 21 -9.63 12.95 -20.41
C MET A 21 -8.74 12.95 -19.18
N SER A 22 -9.31 13.38 -18.05
CA SER A 22 -9.02 12.75 -16.78
C SER A 22 -8.94 11.27 -17.14
N ARG A 23 -7.72 10.72 -17.19
CA ARG A 23 -7.60 9.27 -17.24
C ARG A 23 -8.30 8.85 -15.97
N ASN A 24 -9.54 8.39 -16.09
CA ASN A 24 -10.16 7.60 -15.05
C ASN A 24 -9.26 6.39 -14.98
N VAL A 25 -8.26 6.45 -14.10
CA VAL A 25 -7.50 5.27 -13.75
C VAL A 25 -8.55 4.37 -13.12
N ARG A 26 -8.97 3.32 -13.85
CA ARG A 26 -9.79 2.27 -13.27
C ARG A 26 -8.86 1.50 -12.34
N THR A 27 -8.65 2.04 -11.14
CA THR A 27 -7.89 1.38 -10.09
C THR A 27 -8.82 0.42 -9.38
N THR A 28 -8.42 -0.84 -9.25
CA THR A 28 -9.07 -1.80 -8.36
C THR A 28 -8.94 -1.29 -6.92
N PRO A 29 -10.04 -0.98 -6.21
CA PRO A 29 -9.97 -0.59 -4.81
C PRO A 29 -9.39 -1.72 -3.95
N ILE A 30 -8.43 -1.38 -3.09
CA ILE A 30 -7.78 -2.32 -2.18
C ILE A 30 -8.04 -1.91 -0.74
N GLY A 31 -8.50 -2.85 0.08
CA GLY A 31 -8.54 -2.74 1.54
C GLY A 31 -7.36 -3.48 2.15
N ILE A 32 -6.62 -2.83 3.04
CA ILE A 32 -5.50 -3.43 3.77
C ILE A 32 -5.82 -3.38 5.26
N ASP A 33 -5.94 -4.55 5.88
CA ASP A 33 -5.92 -4.64 7.34
C ASP A 33 -4.47 -4.79 7.79
N LEU A 34 -3.97 -3.77 8.49
CA LEU A 34 -2.66 -3.78 9.12
C LEU A 34 -2.82 -4.20 10.57
N GLY A 35 -2.88 -5.51 10.84
CA GLY A 35 -2.97 -6.04 12.20
C GLY A 35 -1.64 -5.96 12.96
N THR A 36 -1.68 -6.29 14.25
CA THR A 36 -0.46 -6.33 15.08
C THR A 36 0.41 -7.53 14.74
N THR A 37 -0.20 -8.70 14.51
CA THR A 37 0.51 -9.97 14.29
C THR A 37 0.38 -10.47 12.85
N TYR A 38 -0.78 -10.23 12.22
CA TYR A 38 -1.03 -10.58 10.83
C TYR A 38 -1.73 -9.44 10.11
N SER A 39 -1.46 -9.32 8.83
CA SER A 39 -2.10 -8.40 7.90
C SER A 39 -2.83 -9.18 6.81
N CYS A 40 -3.82 -8.54 6.20
CA CYS A 40 -4.63 -9.10 5.13
C CYS A 40 -4.89 -8.04 4.06
N VAL A 41 -5.04 -8.47 2.80
CA VAL A 41 -5.36 -7.58 1.68
C VAL A 41 -6.60 -8.11 0.95
N ALA A 42 -7.53 -7.21 0.69
CA ALA A 42 -8.75 -7.50 -0.05
C ALA A 42 -8.90 -6.54 -1.25
N ALA A 43 -9.47 -7.02 -2.34
CA ALA A 43 -9.72 -6.22 -3.54
C ALA A 43 -11.20 -6.30 -3.93
N TRP A 44 -11.76 -5.19 -4.42
CA TRP A 44 -13.09 -5.19 -5.04
C TRP A 44 -12.96 -5.43 -6.55
N PHE A 45 -13.58 -6.50 -7.06
CA PHE A 45 -13.58 -6.81 -8.48
C PHE A 45 -14.95 -6.56 -9.10
N ASP A 46 -15.10 -5.47 -9.86
CA ASP A 46 -16.36 -5.11 -10.54
C ASP A 46 -16.90 -6.24 -11.42
N GLN A 47 -16.02 -7.01 -12.06
CA GLN A 47 -16.40 -8.14 -12.93
C GLN A 47 -17.04 -9.30 -12.16
N HIS A 48 -16.71 -9.43 -10.87
CA HIS A 48 -17.19 -10.51 -10.00
C HIS A 48 -18.28 -10.03 -9.03
N ASP A 49 -18.51 -8.71 -8.97
CA ASP A 49 -19.44 -8.03 -8.05
C ASP A 49 -19.25 -8.44 -6.58
N ARG A 50 -17.99 -8.59 -6.16
CA ARG A 50 -17.64 -8.98 -4.78
C ARG A 50 -16.24 -8.52 -4.36
N VAL A 51 -16.03 -8.54 -3.05
CA VAL A 51 -14.70 -8.47 -2.43
C VAL A 51 -14.03 -9.84 -2.47
N GLU A 52 -12.74 -9.89 -2.81
CA GLU A 52 -11.92 -11.08 -2.72
C GLU A 52 -10.70 -10.83 -1.84
N ILE A 53 -10.33 -11.84 -1.04
CA ILE A 53 -9.12 -11.81 -0.23
C ILE A 53 -7.96 -12.32 -1.10
N LEU A 54 -6.89 -11.55 -1.16
CA LEU A 54 -5.74 -11.87 -1.99
C LEU A 54 -4.75 -12.76 -1.23
N PRO A 55 -4.41 -13.96 -1.74
CA PRO A 55 -3.34 -14.76 -1.16
C PRO A 55 -1.97 -14.14 -1.45
N ASN A 56 -1.01 -14.34 -0.55
CA ASN A 56 0.39 -14.01 -0.77
C ASN A 56 1.07 -15.05 -1.68
N GLU A 57 2.38 -14.87 -1.94
CA GLU A 57 3.18 -15.75 -2.81
C GLU A 57 3.24 -17.22 -2.34
N GLN A 58 2.93 -17.48 -1.06
CA GLN A 58 2.87 -18.83 -0.47
C GLN A 58 1.45 -19.41 -0.47
N GLY A 59 0.46 -18.66 -0.98
CA GLY A 59 -0.95 -19.08 -1.01
C GLY A 59 -1.73 -18.77 0.27
N ASN A 60 -1.13 -18.09 1.26
CA ASN A 60 -1.81 -17.73 2.51
C ASN A 60 -2.59 -16.42 2.34
N THR A 61 -3.82 -16.36 2.86
CA THR A 61 -4.67 -15.16 2.84
C THR A 61 -4.36 -14.14 3.94
N ILE A 62 -3.51 -14.52 4.89
CA ILE A 62 -2.98 -13.64 5.93
C ILE A 62 -1.45 -13.74 5.93
N THR A 63 -0.77 -12.61 6.12
CA THR A 63 0.69 -12.51 6.12
C THR A 63 1.16 -12.00 7.48
N PRO A 64 2.17 -12.62 8.13
CA PRO A 64 2.71 -12.11 9.38
C PRO A 64 3.15 -10.64 9.28
N SER A 65 2.82 -9.84 10.27
CA SER A 65 3.23 -8.44 10.38
C SER A 65 4.67 -8.35 10.92
N CYS A 66 5.59 -9.03 10.25
CA CYS A 66 6.99 -9.15 10.62
C CYS A 66 7.90 -8.68 9.48
N VAL A 67 8.99 -8.00 9.84
CA VAL A 67 10.05 -7.58 8.92
C VAL A 67 11.38 -7.95 9.55
N ALA A 68 12.30 -8.50 8.77
CA ALA A 68 13.65 -8.79 9.27
C ALA A 68 14.73 -8.25 8.33
N PHE A 69 15.78 -7.73 8.94
CA PHE A 69 16.94 -7.20 8.23
C PHE A 69 18.07 -8.22 8.31
N ASN A 70 18.55 -8.63 7.14
CA ASN A 70 19.78 -9.39 6.99
C ASN A 70 20.83 -8.51 6.30
N ASP A 71 22.09 -8.95 6.23
CA ASP A 71 23.17 -8.15 5.63
C ASP A 71 22.93 -7.83 4.14
N THR A 72 22.16 -8.67 3.45
CA THR A 72 21.97 -8.60 1.99
C THR A 72 20.56 -8.23 1.57
N GLU A 73 19.55 -8.42 2.43
CA GLU A 73 18.15 -8.32 2.03
C GLU A 73 17.20 -7.98 3.17
N LEU A 74 16.03 -7.48 2.77
CA LEU A 74 14.87 -7.25 3.63
C LEU A 74 13.88 -8.40 3.48
N LEU A 75 13.63 -9.14 4.55
CA LEU A 75 12.62 -10.19 4.58
C LEU A 75 11.30 -9.66 5.17
N VAL A 76 10.17 -10.11 4.63
CA VAL A 76 8.82 -9.70 5.07
C VAL A 76 7.94 -10.94 5.25
N GLY A 77 6.98 -10.89 6.17
CA GLY A 77 5.97 -11.92 6.33
C GLY A 77 6.55 -13.21 6.92
N GLU A 78 6.21 -14.33 6.30
CA GLU A 78 6.62 -15.67 6.72
C GLU A 78 8.14 -15.84 6.69
N ALA A 79 8.83 -15.26 5.70
CA ALA A 79 10.29 -15.34 5.62
C ALA A 79 10.96 -14.70 6.85
N ALA A 80 10.48 -13.53 7.27
CA ALA A 80 10.93 -12.87 8.49
C ALA A 80 10.56 -13.68 9.74
N LYS A 81 9.30 -14.12 9.84
CA LYS A 81 8.80 -14.88 11.00
C LYS A 81 9.57 -16.18 11.22
N ASN A 82 9.89 -16.92 10.16
CA ASN A 82 10.55 -18.22 10.23
C ASN A 82 11.98 -18.15 10.80
N GLN A 83 12.62 -16.97 10.74
CA GLN A 83 13.97 -16.78 11.27
C GLN A 83 14.03 -16.04 12.61
N ILE A 84 12.90 -15.66 13.23
CA ILE A 84 12.88 -14.90 14.50
C ILE A 84 13.80 -15.51 15.56
N THR A 85 13.79 -16.84 15.71
CA THR A 85 14.62 -17.50 16.73
C THR A 85 16.12 -17.43 16.43
N ARG A 86 16.51 -17.28 15.15
CA ARG A 86 17.92 -17.23 14.71
C ARG A 86 18.45 -15.80 14.59
N ASN A 87 17.61 -14.86 14.21
CA ASN A 87 17.94 -13.44 14.05
C ASN A 87 16.95 -12.54 14.84
N PRO A 88 16.82 -12.72 16.18
CA PRO A 88 15.78 -12.05 16.96
C PRO A 88 16.00 -10.54 17.07
N TYR A 89 17.25 -10.09 17.14
CA TYR A 89 17.59 -8.68 17.32
C TYR A 89 17.33 -7.82 16.09
N ASN A 90 17.34 -8.42 14.89
CA ASN A 90 17.07 -7.71 13.63
C ASN A 90 15.72 -8.10 13.00
N THR A 91 14.85 -8.79 13.75
CA THR A 91 13.48 -9.10 13.30
C THR A 91 12.47 -8.31 14.12
N VAL A 92 11.79 -7.37 13.46
CA VAL A 92 10.78 -6.49 14.04
C VAL A 92 9.39 -7.10 13.86
N PHE A 93 8.63 -7.13 14.95
CA PHE A 93 7.23 -7.52 15.01
C PHE A 93 6.48 -6.57 15.96
N ASP A 94 5.15 -6.68 16.04
CA ASP A 94 4.33 -5.86 16.94
C ASP A 94 4.46 -4.34 16.73
N ALA A 95 4.94 -3.89 15.56
CA ALA A 95 5.14 -2.47 15.25
C ALA A 95 3.88 -1.62 15.48
N LYS A 96 2.68 -2.20 15.31
CA LYS A 96 1.39 -1.54 15.60
C LYS A 96 1.23 -1.11 17.06
N ARG A 97 1.93 -1.74 18.01
CA ARG A 97 1.96 -1.33 19.42
C ARG A 97 2.77 -0.04 19.65
N VAL A 98 3.74 0.25 18.78
CA VAL A 98 4.58 1.45 18.85
C VAL A 98 3.93 2.64 18.11
N MET A 99 3.24 2.36 17.01
CA MET A 99 2.69 3.40 16.13
C MET A 99 1.78 4.38 16.90
N GLY A 100 2.04 5.68 16.69
CA GLY A 100 1.26 6.76 17.28
C GLY A 100 1.50 7.00 18.78
N ARG A 101 2.40 6.26 19.42
CA ARG A 101 2.75 6.44 20.84
C ARG A 101 4.00 7.30 21.02
N ARG A 102 4.07 7.99 22.15
CA ARG A 102 5.30 8.66 22.59
C ARG A 102 6.22 7.63 23.21
N PHE A 103 7.53 7.77 23.01
CA PHE A 103 8.51 6.88 23.65
C PHE A 103 8.34 6.84 25.18
N SER A 104 7.99 7.95 25.81
CA SER A 104 7.74 8.05 27.26
C SER A 104 6.46 7.37 27.77
N ASP A 105 5.67 6.73 26.89
CA ASP A 105 4.45 6.02 27.29
C ASP A 105 4.80 4.77 28.13
N VAL A 106 4.25 4.69 29.35
CA VAL A 106 4.51 3.60 30.31
C VAL A 106 4.15 2.22 29.73
N THR A 107 3.09 2.15 28.92
CA THR A 107 2.68 0.88 28.31
C THR A 107 3.63 0.49 27.18
N LEU A 108 4.15 1.45 26.41
CA LEU A 108 5.19 1.18 25.42
C LEU A 108 6.50 0.75 26.06
N GLN A 109 6.90 1.39 27.17
CA GLN A 109 8.12 0.99 27.91
C GLN A 109 8.05 -0.47 28.37
N LYS A 110 6.88 -0.91 28.87
CA LYS A 110 6.65 -2.32 29.22
C LYS A 110 6.73 -3.26 28.02
N ASP A 111 6.16 -2.87 26.88
CA ASP A 111 6.24 -3.68 25.66
C ASP A 111 7.70 -3.83 25.19
N ILE A 112 8.50 -2.76 25.25
CA ILE A 112 9.92 -2.74 24.87
C ILE A 112 10.78 -3.69 25.71
N GLU A 113 10.45 -3.88 27.00
CA GLU A 113 11.14 -4.85 27.87
C GLU A 113 11.00 -6.29 27.36
N SER A 114 9.90 -6.60 26.66
CA SER A 114 9.62 -7.93 26.14
C SER A 114 10.22 -8.21 24.75
N TRP A 115 10.65 -7.16 24.03
CA TRP A 115 11.17 -7.30 22.67
C TRP A 115 12.68 -7.54 22.62
N PRO A 116 13.13 -8.43 21.73
CA PRO A 116 14.56 -8.66 21.55
C PRO A 116 15.26 -7.51 20.82
N PHE A 117 14.58 -6.85 19.88
CA PHE A 117 15.11 -5.75 19.07
C PHE A 117 15.06 -4.41 19.82
N LYS A 118 15.83 -3.41 19.35
CA LYS A 118 15.99 -2.08 19.95
C LYS A 118 15.74 -0.97 18.94
#